data_AF-A0A9D1E0F6-F1
#
_entry.id   AF-A0A9D1E0F6-F1
#
_cell.length_a   1.000
_cell.length_b   1.000
_cell.length_c   1.000
_cell.angle_alpha   90.00
_cell.angle_beta   90.00
_cell.angle_gamma   90.00
#
_symmetry.space_group_name_H-M   'P 1'
#
loop_
_entity.id
_entity.type
_entity.pdbx_description
1 polymer ?
#
loop_
_entity_poly.entity_id
_entity_poly.type
_entity_poly.pdbx_seq_one_letter_code
_entity_poly.pdbx_strand_id
1 'polypeptide(L)'
;MKRINLLSLTAAAVLSLTAVSCNTSTGVSSSTEEDRSEEWKALEQPLNFYIANDLGRNGYYDQKPIARTMGNMAETIDIEFVVAAGDVHHFEGVQSVSDPLWMTNYELIYSHPDLMMPWYAICGNHEYRSNTQACIDYSQVSARWHMPSRYYTFVQEEDGVEIRIVMLDTTPIIDKYREETDKYADASKSDYHKQLAWLDRTLSEADENWVIVVGHHPIYAFTDKDEIERTNMQDRVNTVLLKHDNVDMYVCGHLHTFQHIRKDGSDIDYIVNTSGSLSREVEPIEGTVFCSPESGWSLVTVSADSLCLHMLDKDGKVHHTVTRTK
;
A
#
# COMPACT_ATOMS: atom_id res chain seq x y z
N MET A 1 -46.92 80.52 8.75
CA MET A 1 -46.38 81.86 8.42
C MET A 1 -45.27 81.70 7.39
N LYS A 2 -45.33 82.50 6.32
CA LYS A 2 -44.32 82.83 5.28
C LYS A 2 -42.86 82.74 5.80
N ARG A 3 -41.79 82.41 5.06
CA ARG A 3 -41.45 82.51 3.63
C ARG A 3 -40.08 81.81 3.42
N ILE A 4 -39.87 81.26 2.21
CA ILE A 4 -38.68 81.35 1.32
C ILE A 4 -37.28 81.16 1.94
N ASN A 5 -36.50 80.21 1.40
CA ASN A 5 -35.06 80.42 1.25
C ASN A 5 -34.53 79.96 -0.12
N LEU A 6 -33.66 80.84 -0.64
CA LEU A 6 -32.97 80.89 -1.92
C LEU A 6 -32.04 79.70 -2.16
N LEU A 7 -31.86 79.37 -3.45
CA LEU A 7 -30.79 78.53 -3.99
C LEU A 7 -29.40 79.17 -3.76
N SER A 8 -28.39 78.32 -3.57
CA SER A 8 -27.05 78.54 -4.12
C SER A 8 -26.44 77.21 -4.58
N LEU A 9 -26.01 77.18 -5.85
CA LEU A 9 -25.22 76.12 -6.46
C LEU A 9 -23.76 76.26 -6.03
N THR A 10 -23.12 75.16 -5.64
CA THR A 10 -21.68 74.95 -5.80
C THR A 10 -21.41 73.52 -6.24
N ALA A 11 -20.80 73.39 -7.42
CA ALA A 11 -20.34 72.13 -7.99
C ALA A 11 -19.02 71.72 -7.35
N ALA A 12 -18.89 70.46 -6.93
CA ALA A 12 -17.64 69.84 -6.51
C ALA A 12 -17.35 68.65 -7.42
N ALA A 13 -16.18 68.68 -8.07
CA ALA A 13 -15.67 67.63 -8.95
C ALA A 13 -15.25 66.41 -8.13
N VAL A 14 -15.67 65.22 -8.57
CA VAL A 14 -15.26 63.93 -7.99
C VAL A 14 -14.02 63.44 -8.74
N LEU A 15 -12.89 63.35 -8.04
CA LEU A 15 -11.68 62.66 -8.47
C LEU A 15 -11.84 61.16 -8.14
N SER A 16 -11.98 60.31 -9.14
CA SER A 16 -11.98 58.85 -8.99
C SER A 16 -10.54 58.32 -9.08
N LEU A 17 -9.95 57.96 -7.93
CA LEU A 17 -8.74 57.14 -7.89
C LEU A 17 -9.11 55.69 -8.22
N THR A 18 -8.64 55.17 -9.36
CA THR A 18 -8.62 53.74 -9.66
C THR A 18 -7.41 53.08 -9.00
N ALA A 19 -7.65 52.34 -7.93
CA ALA A 19 -6.65 51.44 -7.36
C ALA A 19 -6.49 50.22 -8.28
N VAL A 20 -5.32 50.09 -8.92
CA VAL A 20 -4.91 48.85 -9.59
C VAL A 20 -4.47 47.88 -8.51
N SER A 21 -5.34 46.92 -8.15
CA SER A 21 -4.93 45.75 -7.37
C SER A 21 -4.26 44.75 -8.31
N CYS A 22 -2.98 44.50 -8.07
CA CYS A 22 -2.22 43.42 -8.68
C CYS A 22 -2.61 42.11 -7.98
N ASN A 23 -3.57 41.37 -8.54
CA ASN A 23 -3.83 40.00 -8.12
C ASN A 23 -2.78 39.08 -8.74
N THR A 24 -1.79 38.69 -7.94
CA THR A 24 -0.94 37.53 -8.24
C THR A 24 -1.58 36.31 -7.58
N SER A 25 -2.51 35.66 -8.29
CA SER A 25 -3.04 34.36 -7.88
C SER A 25 -2.05 33.27 -8.31
N THR A 26 -1.13 32.90 -7.41
CA THR A 26 -0.52 31.57 -7.47
C THR A 26 -1.56 30.57 -6.99
N GLY A 27 -2.43 30.13 -7.89
CA GLY A 27 -3.43 29.10 -7.61
C GLY A 27 -2.75 27.74 -7.53
N VAL A 28 -2.56 27.23 -6.32
CA VAL A 28 -2.57 25.78 -6.09
C VAL A 28 -4.04 25.40 -6.18
N SER A 29 -4.44 24.77 -7.28
CA SER A 29 -5.79 24.22 -7.40
C SER A 29 -5.87 23.05 -6.43
N SER A 30 -6.64 23.19 -5.36
CA SER A 30 -7.09 22.04 -4.57
C SER A 30 -8.15 21.33 -5.41
N SER A 31 -7.89 20.10 -5.83
CA SER A 31 -8.90 19.24 -6.48
C SER A 31 -10.12 19.10 -5.57
N THR A 32 -11.32 19.22 -6.11
CA THR A 32 -12.56 18.92 -5.36
C THR A 32 -12.72 17.41 -5.16
N GLU A 33 -13.63 16.99 -4.27
CA GLU A 33 -13.96 15.57 -4.08
C GLU A 33 -14.55 14.94 -5.36
N GLU A 34 -15.28 15.73 -6.15
CA GLU A 34 -15.84 15.31 -7.45
C GLU A 34 -14.72 15.09 -8.48
N ASP A 35 -13.77 16.03 -8.59
CA ASP A 35 -12.59 15.87 -9.46
C ASP A 35 -11.79 14.60 -9.11
N ARG A 36 -11.64 14.33 -7.80
CA ARG A 36 -10.91 13.16 -7.29
C ARG A 36 -11.60 11.85 -7.66
N SER A 37 -12.93 11.81 -7.60
CA SER A 37 -13.70 10.61 -7.95
C SER A 37 -13.64 10.31 -9.45
N GLU A 38 -13.68 11.35 -10.31
CA GLU A 38 -13.47 11.18 -11.76
C GLU A 38 -12.07 10.66 -12.07
N GLU A 39 -11.03 11.20 -11.41
CA GLU A 39 -9.65 10.73 -11.53
C GLU A 39 -9.53 9.24 -11.16
N TRP A 40 -10.17 8.80 -10.07
CA TRP A 40 -10.18 7.40 -9.66
C TRP A 40 -10.92 6.52 -10.64
N LYS A 41 -12.11 6.91 -11.09
CA LYS A 41 -12.89 6.12 -12.03
C LYS A 41 -12.16 5.87 -13.34
N ALA A 42 -11.32 6.82 -13.77
CA ALA A 42 -10.49 6.66 -14.97
C ALA A 42 -9.37 5.61 -14.84
N LEU A 43 -9.03 5.16 -13.62
CA LEU A 43 -8.03 4.12 -13.38
C LEU A 43 -8.58 2.70 -13.48
N GLU A 44 -9.89 2.54 -13.30
CA GLU A 44 -10.57 1.25 -13.20
C GLU A 44 -10.29 0.36 -14.42
N GLN A 45 -10.01 -0.90 -14.14
CA GLN A 45 -9.85 -2.00 -15.09
C GLN A 45 -10.78 -3.15 -14.69
N PRO A 46 -10.89 -4.23 -15.49
CA PRO A 46 -11.77 -5.35 -15.16
C PRO A 46 -11.54 -5.95 -13.76
N LEU A 47 -10.30 -5.99 -13.28
CA LEU A 47 -9.98 -6.47 -11.93
C LEU A 47 -9.18 -5.39 -11.18
N ASN A 48 -9.66 -4.99 -9.99
CA ASN A 48 -8.98 -4.00 -9.16
C ASN A 48 -8.86 -4.48 -7.71
N PHE A 49 -7.72 -4.20 -7.07
CA PHE A 49 -7.51 -4.55 -5.67
C PHE A 49 -6.53 -3.60 -5.00
N TYR A 50 -6.51 -3.57 -3.67
CA TYR A 50 -5.54 -2.78 -2.92
C TYR A 50 -4.36 -3.63 -2.44
N ILE A 51 -3.19 -3.01 -2.34
CA ILE A 51 -2.07 -3.50 -1.53
C ILE A 51 -1.78 -2.47 -0.43
N ALA A 52 -1.80 -2.92 0.81
CA ALA A 52 -1.55 -2.08 1.99
C ALA A 52 -0.69 -2.84 3.02
N ASN A 53 0.17 -2.12 3.74
CA ASN A 53 1.07 -2.69 4.75
C ASN A 53 1.42 -1.65 5.81
N ASP A 54 2.03 -2.13 6.91
CA ASP A 54 2.46 -1.29 8.03
C ASP A 54 1.33 -0.40 8.56
N LEU A 55 0.15 -1.00 8.66
CA LEU A 55 -1.13 -0.33 8.88
C LEU A 55 -1.31 0.04 10.36
N GLY A 56 -1.11 -0.91 11.27
CA GLY A 56 -1.64 -0.81 12.63
C GLY A 56 -0.96 0.22 13.51
N ARG A 57 -1.67 1.29 13.89
CA ARG A 57 -1.18 2.28 14.85
C ARG A 57 -2.28 2.78 15.78
N ASN A 58 -3.26 1.94 16.13
CA ASN A 58 -4.42 2.30 16.96
C ASN A 58 -5.22 3.51 16.40
N GLY A 59 -5.20 3.69 15.08
CA GLY A 59 -5.79 4.82 14.38
C GLY A 59 -4.99 6.13 14.43
N TYR A 60 -3.74 6.11 14.89
CA TYR A 60 -2.84 7.27 14.89
C TYR A 60 -2.16 7.48 13.53
N TYR A 61 -1.47 8.62 13.41
CA TYR A 61 -0.85 9.10 12.18
C TYR A 61 -1.89 9.18 11.06
N ASP A 62 -1.58 8.69 9.86
CA ASP A 62 -2.51 8.71 8.74
C ASP A 62 -3.38 7.46 8.64
N GLN A 63 -3.36 6.56 9.63
CA GLN A 63 -4.09 5.29 9.53
C GLN A 63 -5.61 5.46 9.32
N LYS A 64 -6.26 6.30 10.14
CA LYS A 64 -7.69 6.60 9.99
C LYS A 64 -8.01 7.41 8.73
N PRO A 65 -7.26 8.48 8.40
CA PRO A 65 -7.40 9.16 7.11
C PRO A 65 -7.32 8.19 5.91
N ILE A 66 -6.28 7.36 5.84
CA ILE A 66 -6.08 6.38 4.77
C ILE A 66 -7.25 5.39 4.71
N ALA A 67 -7.65 4.82 5.85
CA ALA A 67 -8.78 3.88 5.88
C ALA A 67 -10.09 4.51 5.36
N ARG A 68 -10.32 5.80 5.64
CA ARG A 68 -11.46 6.54 5.06
C ARG A 68 -11.31 6.71 3.56
N THR A 69 -10.14 7.15 3.09
CA THR A 69 -9.93 7.38 1.65
C THR A 69 -10.00 6.09 0.84
N MET A 70 -9.47 4.98 1.36
CA MET A 70 -9.63 3.63 0.77
C MET A 70 -11.11 3.25 0.61
N GLY A 71 -11.93 3.53 1.64
CA GLY A 71 -13.37 3.28 1.61
C GLY A 71 -14.10 4.13 0.56
N ASN A 72 -13.84 5.44 0.55
CA ASN A 72 -14.42 6.35 -0.44
C ASN A 72 -14.03 5.99 -1.88
N MET A 73 -12.78 5.56 -2.10
CA MET A 73 -12.34 5.09 -3.42
C MET A 73 -13.05 3.81 -3.83
N ALA A 74 -13.30 2.88 -2.89
CA ALA A 74 -14.05 1.65 -3.15
C ALA A 74 -15.55 1.89 -3.43
N GLU A 75 -16.11 3.07 -3.10
CA GLU A 75 -17.43 3.47 -3.61
C GLU A 75 -17.40 3.84 -5.11
N THR A 76 -16.22 4.12 -5.65
CA THR A 76 -16.03 4.63 -7.02
C THR A 76 -15.50 3.56 -7.98
N ILE A 77 -14.48 2.83 -7.55
CA ILE A 77 -13.84 1.72 -8.27
C ILE A 77 -14.33 0.41 -7.65
N ASP A 78 -14.66 -0.58 -8.48
CA ASP A 78 -14.98 -1.92 -7.99
C ASP A 78 -13.70 -2.62 -7.50
N ILE A 79 -13.50 -2.66 -6.18
CA ILE A 79 -12.33 -3.24 -5.51
C ILE A 79 -12.71 -4.63 -5.00
N GLU A 80 -12.02 -5.67 -5.50
CA GLU A 80 -12.37 -7.05 -5.20
C GLU A 80 -11.83 -7.53 -3.84
N PHE A 81 -10.63 -7.09 -3.48
CA PHE A 81 -9.97 -7.51 -2.25
C PHE A 81 -8.85 -6.54 -1.82
N VAL A 82 -8.33 -6.79 -0.62
CA VAL A 82 -7.13 -6.13 -0.09
C VAL A 82 -6.04 -7.15 0.18
N VAL A 83 -4.82 -6.87 -0.27
CA VAL A 83 -3.61 -7.58 0.14
C VAL A 83 -2.97 -6.82 1.30
N ALA A 84 -2.93 -7.44 2.47
CA ALA A 84 -2.28 -6.92 3.66
C ALA A 84 -0.86 -7.51 3.80
N ALA A 85 0.16 -6.80 3.29
CA ALA A 85 1.53 -7.28 3.18
C ALA A 85 2.36 -7.15 4.50
N GLY A 86 1.73 -7.42 5.64
CA GLY A 86 2.37 -7.46 6.96
C GLY A 86 2.29 -6.17 7.78
N ASP A 87 2.62 -6.31 9.07
CA ASP A 87 2.63 -5.25 10.08
C ASP A 87 1.28 -4.53 10.25
N VAL A 88 0.21 -5.32 10.17
CA VAL A 88 -1.15 -4.89 10.51
C VAL A 88 -1.28 -4.61 12.00
N HIS A 89 -0.47 -5.24 12.85
CA HIS A 89 -0.52 -5.15 14.30
C HIS A 89 0.82 -4.71 14.90
N HIS A 90 1.07 -3.40 14.90
CA HIS A 90 2.21 -2.89 15.64
C HIS A 90 1.93 -2.68 17.15
N PHE A 91 2.97 -2.66 17.99
CA PHE A 91 4.39 -2.98 17.68
C PHE A 91 4.77 -4.41 18.06
N GLU A 92 3.95 -5.09 18.86
CA GLU A 92 4.32 -6.39 19.43
C GLU A 92 3.45 -7.52 18.87
N GLY A 93 2.75 -7.31 17.75
CA GLY A 93 1.81 -8.28 17.22
C GLY A 93 0.61 -8.49 18.14
N VAL A 94 -0.11 -9.60 17.93
CA VAL A 94 -1.25 -10.02 18.75
C VAL A 94 -0.91 -11.27 19.55
N GLN A 95 -1.41 -11.37 20.78
CA GLN A 95 -1.19 -12.55 21.63
C GLN A 95 -2.20 -13.68 21.37
N SER A 96 -3.39 -13.34 20.88
CA SER A 96 -4.50 -14.28 20.66
C SER A 96 -5.51 -13.69 19.66
N VAL A 97 -6.47 -14.51 19.24
CA VAL A 97 -7.61 -14.05 18.43
C VAL A 97 -8.54 -13.07 19.15
N SER A 98 -8.41 -12.94 20.47
CA SER A 98 -9.16 -11.99 21.31
C SER A 98 -8.33 -10.78 21.74
N ASP A 99 -7.11 -10.61 21.20
CA ASP A 99 -6.28 -9.45 21.50
C ASP A 99 -6.98 -8.16 21.05
N PRO A 100 -7.09 -7.11 21.91
CA PRO A 100 -7.75 -5.87 21.54
C PRO A 100 -7.18 -5.18 20.30
N LEU A 101 -5.93 -5.45 19.93
CA LEU A 101 -5.32 -4.87 18.73
C LEU A 101 -6.06 -5.26 17.45
N TRP A 102 -6.77 -6.40 17.39
CA TRP A 102 -7.65 -6.71 16.27
C TRP A 102 -8.70 -5.61 16.06
N MET A 103 -9.28 -5.11 17.15
CA MET A 103 -10.29 -4.06 17.06
C MET A 103 -9.66 -2.70 16.77
N THR A 104 -8.56 -2.36 17.44
CA THR A 104 -8.01 -0.99 17.39
C THR A 104 -7.06 -0.74 16.24
N ASN A 105 -6.44 -1.77 15.66
CA ASN A 105 -5.59 -1.65 14.48
C ASN A 105 -6.30 -2.05 13.18
N TYR A 106 -7.33 -2.91 13.24
CA TYR A 106 -7.96 -3.46 12.04
C TYR A 106 -9.48 -3.21 11.99
N GLU A 107 -10.28 -3.88 12.81
CA GLU A 107 -11.74 -3.95 12.60
C GLU A 107 -12.45 -2.60 12.70
N LEU A 108 -12.13 -1.78 13.72
CA LEU A 108 -12.76 -0.46 13.88
C LEU A 108 -12.11 0.61 12.99
N ILE A 109 -10.95 0.31 12.41
CA ILE A 109 -10.23 1.25 11.53
C ILE A 109 -10.75 1.14 10.10
N TYR A 110 -10.74 -0.06 9.54
CA TYR A 110 -11.19 -0.33 8.17
C TYR A 110 -12.66 -0.75 8.18
N SER A 111 -13.52 0.12 8.70
CA SER A 111 -14.93 -0.15 8.99
C SER A 111 -15.91 0.36 7.92
N HIS A 112 -15.39 0.90 6.82
CA HIS A 112 -16.21 1.32 5.68
C HIS A 112 -16.98 0.12 5.10
N PRO A 113 -18.26 0.26 4.70
CA PRO A 113 -19.03 -0.83 4.09
C PRO A 113 -18.33 -1.47 2.89
N ASP A 114 -17.78 -0.65 1.99
CA ASP A 114 -17.02 -1.09 0.81
C ASP A 114 -15.57 -1.50 1.14
N LEU A 115 -15.25 -1.77 2.41
CA LEU A 115 -14.03 -2.49 2.82
C LEU A 115 -14.36 -3.81 3.53
N MET A 116 -15.64 -4.23 3.53
CA MET A 116 -16.12 -5.53 4.03
C MET A 116 -15.94 -6.66 2.99
N MET A 117 -14.85 -6.60 2.24
CA MET A 117 -14.38 -7.57 1.24
C MET A 117 -13.25 -8.44 1.82
N PRO A 118 -12.79 -9.50 1.13
CA PRO A 118 -11.63 -10.28 1.56
C PRO A 118 -10.35 -9.46 1.75
N TRP A 119 -9.64 -9.71 2.84
CA TRP A 119 -8.29 -9.22 3.14
C TRP A 119 -7.33 -10.41 3.20
N TYR A 120 -6.50 -10.56 2.19
CA TYR A 120 -5.47 -11.59 2.13
C TYR A 120 -4.21 -11.10 2.84
N ALA A 121 -3.89 -11.68 3.98
CA ALA A 121 -2.85 -11.19 4.87
C ALA A 121 -1.65 -12.13 5.02
N ILE A 122 -0.48 -11.53 5.20
CA ILE A 122 0.73 -12.19 5.71
C ILE A 122 1.23 -11.46 6.96
N CYS A 123 2.10 -12.11 7.74
CA CYS A 123 2.78 -11.47 8.86
C CYS A 123 3.97 -10.63 8.38
N GLY A 124 4.16 -9.47 8.99
CA GLY A 124 5.42 -8.73 8.99
C GLY A 124 6.24 -9.04 10.23
N ASN A 125 7.34 -8.31 10.46
CA ASN A 125 8.21 -8.61 11.60
C ASN A 125 7.60 -8.19 12.94
N HIS A 126 6.63 -7.27 12.97
CA HIS A 126 5.94 -6.90 14.21
C HIS A 126 5.02 -8.00 14.72
N GLU A 127 4.32 -8.74 13.84
CA GLU A 127 3.54 -9.91 14.26
C GLU A 127 4.41 -11.02 14.89
N TYR A 128 5.67 -11.16 14.44
CA TYR A 128 6.62 -12.13 14.98
C TYR A 128 7.06 -11.86 16.41
N ARG A 129 6.75 -10.69 16.96
CA ARG A 129 7.05 -10.37 18.37
C ARG A 129 6.09 -10.99 19.37
N SER A 130 5.03 -11.65 18.89
CA SER A 130 4.09 -12.37 19.74
C SER A 130 3.64 -13.68 19.09
N ASN A 131 2.34 -13.89 18.95
CA ASN A 131 1.77 -15.16 18.52
C ASN A 131 1.34 -15.07 17.07
N THR A 132 2.23 -15.47 16.17
CA THR A 132 1.92 -15.43 14.74
C THR A 132 0.79 -16.42 14.39
N GLN A 133 0.58 -17.49 15.16
CA GLN A 133 -0.54 -18.44 14.93
C GLN A 133 -1.90 -17.78 15.17
N ALA A 134 -1.98 -16.80 16.08
CA ALA A 134 -3.21 -16.05 16.29
C ALA A 134 -3.63 -15.26 15.04
N CYS A 135 -2.69 -14.82 14.19
CA CYS A 135 -3.01 -14.18 12.91
C CYS A 135 -3.68 -15.15 11.92
N ILE A 136 -3.25 -16.42 11.90
CA ILE A 136 -3.88 -17.46 11.07
C ILE A 136 -5.26 -17.83 11.65
N ASP A 137 -5.31 -18.07 12.96
CA ASP A 137 -6.54 -18.50 13.64
C ASP A 137 -7.65 -17.44 13.59
N TYR A 138 -7.29 -16.16 13.42
CA TYR A 138 -8.26 -15.08 13.29
C TYR A 138 -9.13 -15.18 12.01
N SER A 139 -8.70 -15.95 11.01
CA SER A 139 -9.56 -16.30 9.86
C SER A 139 -10.79 -17.12 10.25
N GLN A 140 -10.84 -17.67 11.47
CA GLN A 140 -12.04 -18.32 12.03
C GLN A 140 -12.91 -17.35 12.85
N VAL A 141 -12.47 -16.10 13.03
CA VAL A 141 -13.18 -15.06 13.79
C VAL A 141 -13.74 -13.99 12.87
N SER A 142 -12.93 -13.47 11.95
CA SER A 142 -13.34 -12.43 11.00
C SER A 142 -13.53 -13.03 9.62
N ALA A 143 -14.75 -12.89 9.07
CA ALA A 143 -15.11 -13.43 7.76
C ALA A 143 -14.31 -12.79 6.61
N ARG A 144 -13.77 -11.58 6.81
CA ARG A 144 -12.96 -10.89 5.82
C ARG A 144 -11.46 -11.09 6.01
N TRP A 145 -11.00 -11.68 7.09
CA TRP A 145 -9.57 -11.91 7.31
C TRP A 145 -9.16 -13.26 6.74
N HIS A 146 -8.38 -13.27 5.65
CA HIS A 146 -7.93 -14.48 4.97
C HIS A 146 -6.42 -14.66 5.12
N MET A 147 -6.02 -15.55 6.02
CA MET A 147 -4.63 -15.99 6.20
C MET A 147 -4.62 -17.51 6.46
N PRO A 148 -4.82 -18.36 5.42
CA PRO A 148 -4.99 -19.80 5.60
C PRO A 148 -3.72 -20.51 6.09
N SER A 149 -2.55 -19.90 5.89
CA SER A 149 -1.27 -20.38 6.39
C SER A 149 -0.24 -19.23 6.38
N ARG A 150 1.00 -19.51 6.78
CA ARG A 150 2.10 -18.53 6.83
C ARG A 150 2.39 -17.88 5.48
N TYR A 151 2.45 -18.71 4.45
CA TYR A 151 2.71 -18.37 3.06
C TYR A 151 1.78 -19.20 2.19
N TYR A 152 1.19 -18.61 1.16
CA TYR A 152 0.18 -19.26 0.35
C TYR A 152 0.04 -18.54 -0.99
N THR A 153 -0.74 -19.09 -1.90
CA THR A 153 -1.06 -18.44 -3.18
C THR A 153 -2.54 -18.58 -3.44
N PHE A 154 -3.09 -17.66 -4.20
CA PHE A 154 -4.43 -17.73 -4.76
C PHE A 154 -4.44 -17.10 -6.14
N VAL A 155 -5.44 -17.46 -6.93
CA VAL A 155 -5.74 -16.86 -8.22
C VAL A 155 -7.05 -16.12 -8.07
N GLN A 156 -7.07 -14.87 -8.52
CA GLN A 156 -8.32 -14.15 -8.75
C GLN A 156 -8.58 -14.12 -10.24
N GLU A 157 -9.81 -14.42 -10.63
CA GLU A 157 -10.33 -14.28 -11.99
C GLU A 157 -11.49 -13.29 -11.94
N GLU A 158 -11.46 -12.28 -12.80
CA GLU A 158 -12.59 -11.39 -13.03
C GLU A 158 -12.64 -11.02 -14.52
N ASP A 159 -13.82 -11.09 -15.14
CA ASP A 159 -14.01 -10.75 -16.56
C ASP A 159 -13.00 -11.41 -17.54
N GLY A 160 -12.56 -12.64 -17.23
CA GLY A 160 -11.60 -13.40 -18.03
C GLY A 160 -10.14 -12.96 -17.90
N VAL A 161 -9.84 -12.13 -16.89
CA VAL A 161 -8.48 -11.74 -16.48
C VAL A 161 -8.11 -12.54 -15.24
N GLU A 162 -7.03 -13.32 -15.33
CA GLU A 162 -6.52 -14.12 -14.22
C GLU A 162 -5.22 -13.52 -13.67
N ILE A 163 -5.15 -13.33 -12.36
CA ILE A 163 -3.94 -12.91 -11.67
C ILE A 163 -3.62 -13.86 -10.51
N ARG A 164 -2.39 -14.34 -10.49
CA ARG A 164 -1.84 -15.09 -9.36
C ARG A 164 -1.15 -14.16 -8.38
N ILE A 165 -1.57 -14.26 -7.12
CA ILE A 165 -0.89 -13.62 -6.00
C ILE A 165 -0.15 -14.70 -5.20
N VAL A 166 1.16 -14.55 -5.03
CA VAL A 166 2.01 -15.46 -4.23
C VAL A 166 2.45 -14.73 -2.97
N MET A 167 1.92 -15.13 -1.83
CA MET A 167 2.11 -14.49 -0.52
C MET A 167 3.22 -15.19 0.26
N LEU A 168 4.29 -14.47 0.61
CA LEU A 168 5.48 -14.97 1.29
C LEU A 168 5.55 -14.55 2.76
N ASP A 169 5.96 -15.50 3.60
CA ASP A 169 6.34 -15.28 4.99
C ASP A 169 7.84 -15.02 5.07
N THR A 170 8.20 -13.74 4.97
CA THR A 170 9.61 -13.32 4.79
C THR A 170 10.41 -13.26 6.08
N THR A 171 9.78 -13.05 7.24
CA THR A 171 10.50 -12.92 8.52
C THR A 171 11.34 -14.16 8.85
N PRO A 172 10.85 -15.41 8.70
CA PRO A 172 11.66 -16.60 8.92
C PRO A 172 12.74 -16.87 7.88
N ILE A 173 12.75 -16.14 6.74
CA ILE A 173 13.75 -16.28 5.68
C ILE A 173 15.03 -15.49 6.03
N ILE A 174 14.96 -14.54 6.97
CA ILE A 174 16.06 -13.62 7.29
C ILE A 174 16.71 -14.03 8.62
N ASP A 175 18.03 -14.20 8.61
CA ASP A 175 18.80 -14.76 9.73
C ASP A 175 18.66 -13.94 11.02
N LYS A 176 18.71 -12.61 10.92
CA LYS A 176 18.52 -11.71 12.06
C LYS A 176 17.30 -12.07 12.91
N TYR A 177 16.13 -12.22 12.27
CA TYR A 177 14.89 -12.54 12.99
C TYR A 177 14.90 -13.97 13.53
N ARG A 178 15.56 -14.90 12.84
CA ARG A 178 15.73 -16.28 13.34
C ARG A 178 16.66 -16.36 14.55
N GLU A 179 17.68 -15.51 14.60
CA GLU A 179 18.70 -15.50 15.66
C GLU A 179 18.22 -14.74 16.90
N GLU A 180 17.45 -13.67 16.73
CA GLU A 180 16.85 -12.87 17.82
C GLU A 180 15.62 -13.57 18.45
N THR A 181 15.75 -14.82 18.87
CA THR A 181 14.61 -15.67 19.32
C THR A 181 13.88 -15.15 20.55
N ASP A 182 14.53 -14.36 21.41
CA ASP A 182 13.88 -13.73 22.57
C ASP A 182 12.83 -12.71 22.14
N LYS A 183 13.02 -12.11 20.96
CA LYS A 183 12.14 -11.09 20.40
C LYS A 183 11.24 -11.65 19.31
N TYR A 184 11.69 -12.63 18.54
CA TYR A 184 10.95 -13.20 17.40
C TYR A 184 10.82 -14.72 17.52
N ALA A 185 10.18 -15.17 18.60
CA ALA A 185 10.18 -16.57 19.01
C ALA A 185 9.67 -17.55 17.95
N ASP A 186 8.79 -17.11 17.04
CA ASP A 186 8.24 -17.95 15.98
C ASP A 186 9.13 -18.04 14.73
N ALA A 187 10.06 -17.10 14.52
CA ALA A 187 10.82 -16.98 13.27
C ALA A 187 11.77 -18.17 13.04
N SER A 188 12.38 -18.69 14.11
CA SER A 188 13.30 -19.82 14.03
C SER A 188 12.61 -21.18 13.88
N LYS A 189 11.30 -21.26 14.18
CA LYS A 189 10.52 -22.52 14.16
C LYS A 189 10.20 -22.99 12.75
N SER A 190 10.13 -22.08 11.79
CA SER A 190 9.85 -22.38 10.39
C SER A 190 11.12 -22.79 9.64
N ASP A 191 11.01 -23.84 8.84
CA ASP A 191 12.04 -24.23 7.87
C ASP A 191 11.81 -23.46 6.55
N TYR A 192 12.53 -22.36 6.37
CA TYR A 192 12.34 -21.49 5.22
C TYR A 192 12.73 -22.16 3.90
N HIS A 193 13.55 -23.21 3.90
CA HIS A 193 13.89 -23.93 2.66
C HIS A 193 12.66 -24.60 2.04
N LYS A 194 11.70 -25.06 2.87
CA LYS A 194 10.42 -25.59 2.38
C LYS A 194 9.59 -24.52 1.69
N GLN A 195 9.59 -23.30 2.22
CA GLN A 195 8.92 -22.17 1.59
C GLN A 195 9.58 -21.80 0.26
N LEU A 196 10.91 -21.74 0.20
CA LEU A 196 11.62 -21.44 -1.06
C LEU A 196 11.41 -22.52 -2.13
N ALA A 197 11.41 -23.80 -1.75
CA ALA A 197 11.09 -24.89 -2.67
C ALA A 197 9.62 -24.86 -3.12
N TRP A 198 8.71 -24.47 -2.22
CA TRP A 198 7.31 -24.24 -2.57
C TRP A 198 7.12 -23.05 -3.51
N LEU A 199 7.85 -21.96 -3.31
CA LEU A 199 7.82 -20.79 -4.20
C LEU A 199 8.28 -21.17 -5.61
N ASP A 200 9.41 -21.87 -5.72
CA ASP A 200 9.96 -22.34 -7.00
C ASP A 200 8.95 -23.20 -7.77
N ARG A 201 8.27 -24.10 -7.06
CA ARG A 201 7.21 -24.94 -7.63
C ARG A 201 5.98 -24.12 -8.05
N THR A 202 5.52 -23.22 -7.18
CA THR A 202 4.33 -22.40 -7.43
C THR A 202 4.52 -21.53 -8.67
N LEU A 203 5.70 -20.95 -8.85
CA LEU A 203 6.02 -20.15 -10.04
C LEU A 203 6.20 -21.00 -11.30
N SER A 204 6.73 -22.22 -11.17
CA SER A 204 6.82 -23.17 -12.29
C SER A 204 5.45 -23.63 -12.81
N GLU A 205 4.45 -23.66 -11.92
CA GLU A 205 3.07 -24.11 -12.19
C GLU A 205 2.14 -22.94 -12.56
N ALA A 206 2.60 -21.68 -12.47
CA ALA A 206 1.79 -20.49 -12.73
C ALA A 206 1.71 -20.17 -14.23
N ASP A 207 0.49 -20.07 -14.75
CA ASP A 207 0.16 -19.81 -16.15
C ASP A 207 -0.86 -18.67 -16.34
N GLU A 208 -1.18 -17.93 -15.28
CA GLU A 208 -2.13 -16.81 -15.28
C GLU A 208 -1.62 -15.61 -16.09
N ASN A 209 -2.52 -14.67 -16.45
CA ASN A 209 -2.15 -13.47 -17.20
C ASN A 209 -1.10 -12.64 -16.48
N TRP A 210 -1.10 -12.62 -15.14
CA TRP A 210 -0.16 -11.85 -14.34
C TRP A 210 0.24 -12.59 -13.07
N VAL A 211 1.49 -12.46 -12.65
CA VAL A 211 1.99 -13.02 -11.39
C VAL A 211 2.64 -11.94 -10.54
N ILE A 212 2.05 -11.69 -9.36
CA ILE A 212 2.64 -10.82 -8.35
C ILE A 212 3.09 -11.65 -7.16
N VAL A 213 4.35 -11.50 -6.78
CA VAL A 213 4.88 -12.05 -5.53
C VAL A 213 4.86 -10.96 -4.47
N VAL A 214 4.26 -11.25 -3.32
CA VAL A 214 4.11 -10.32 -2.20
C VAL A 214 4.85 -10.86 -0.99
N GLY A 215 5.66 -10.03 -0.37
CA GLY A 215 6.33 -10.34 0.91
C GLY A 215 6.35 -9.11 1.80
N HIS A 216 6.73 -9.25 3.06
CA HIS A 216 6.85 -8.07 3.94
C HIS A 216 8.17 -7.32 3.71
N HIS A 217 9.30 -8.03 3.62
CA HIS A 217 10.63 -7.42 3.54
C HIS A 217 11.09 -7.13 2.10
N PRO A 218 11.86 -6.04 1.86
CA PRO A 218 12.35 -5.67 0.54
C PRO A 218 13.53 -6.52 0.07
N ILE A 219 13.60 -6.77 -1.25
CA ILE A 219 14.78 -7.31 -1.92
C ILE A 219 15.75 -6.17 -2.27
N TYR A 220 15.26 -5.17 -3.02
CA TYR A 220 15.99 -3.96 -3.38
C TYR A 220 15.23 -2.75 -2.86
N ALA A 221 15.92 -1.88 -2.11
CA ALA A 221 15.39 -0.64 -1.57
C ALA A 221 16.52 0.21 -0.98
N PHE A 222 16.33 1.53 -0.97
CA PHE A 222 16.96 2.36 0.04
C PHE A 222 16.43 1.99 1.41
N THR A 223 17.33 1.79 2.37
CA THR A 223 16.95 1.41 3.73
C THR A 223 18.05 1.75 4.73
N ASP A 224 17.65 2.15 5.93
CA ASP A 224 18.51 2.30 7.10
C ASP A 224 18.50 1.05 8.01
N LYS A 225 17.77 -0.01 7.61
CA LYS A 225 17.73 -1.30 8.30
C LYS A 225 19.04 -2.06 8.12
N ASP A 226 19.22 -3.09 8.94
CA ASP A 226 20.41 -3.94 8.88
C ASP A 226 20.53 -4.57 7.49
N GLU A 227 21.74 -4.50 6.92
CA GLU A 227 22.04 -4.97 5.57
C GLU A 227 21.64 -6.43 5.36
N ILE A 228 21.73 -7.27 6.40
CA ILE A 228 21.37 -8.68 6.38
C ILE A 228 19.93 -8.93 5.94
N GLU A 229 19.00 -8.02 6.22
CA GLU A 229 17.61 -8.14 5.79
C GLU A 229 17.52 -8.17 4.26
N ARG A 230 18.20 -7.23 3.58
CA ARG A 230 18.24 -7.20 2.11
C ARG A 230 19.11 -8.32 1.54
N THR A 231 20.29 -8.57 2.11
CA THR A 231 21.21 -9.59 1.57
C THR A 231 20.59 -10.98 1.62
N ASN A 232 19.90 -11.36 2.70
CA ASN A 232 19.18 -12.64 2.73
C ASN A 232 18.02 -12.70 1.75
N MET A 233 17.25 -11.62 1.60
CA MET A 233 16.16 -11.57 0.61
C MET A 233 16.69 -11.69 -0.82
N GLN A 234 17.82 -11.06 -1.13
CA GLN A 234 18.51 -11.18 -2.42
C GLN A 234 19.07 -12.59 -2.64
N ASP A 235 19.83 -13.14 -1.69
CA ASP A 235 20.48 -14.44 -1.84
C ASP A 235 19.48 -15.60 -1.89
N ARG A 236 18.31 -15.45 -1.25
CA ARG A 236 17.36 -16.55 -1.05
C ARG A 236 16.11 -16.41 -1.90
N VAL A 237 15.36 -15.33 -1.74
CA VAL A 237 14.09 -15.13 -2.47
C VAL A 237 14.38 -14.74 -3.91
N ASN A 238 15.21 -13.72 -4.12
CA ASN A 238 15.47 -13.23 -5.48
C ASN A 238 16.12 -14.28 -6.38
N THR A 239 17.03 -15.10 -5.82
CA THR A 239 17.60 -16.25 -6.53
C THR A 239 16.54 -17.24 -7.05
N VAL A 240 15.40 -17.39 -6.35
CA VAL A 240 14.29 -18.21 -6.84
C VAL A 240 13.50 -17.44 -7.90
N LEU A 241 13.15 -16.18 -7.65
CA LEU A 241 12.36 -15.36 -8.58
C LEU A 241 13.01 -15.26 -9.97
N LEU A 242 14.33 -15.04 -10.02
CA LEU A 242 15.09 -14.88 -11.27
C LEU A 242 15.20 -16.16 -12.13
N LYS A 243 14.69 -17.29 -11.66
CA LYS A 243 14.57 -18.51 -12.49
C LYS A 243 13.33 -18.50 -13.37
N HIS A 244 12.39 -17.60 -13.11
CA HIS A 244 11.05 -17.62 -13.70
C HIS A 244 10.77 -16.31 -14.42
N ASP A 245 10.52 -16.39 -15.73
CA ASP A 245 10.25 -15.23 -16.58
C ASP A 245 8.79 -14.70 -16.43
N ASN A 246 7.95 -15.40 -15.66
CA ASN A 246 6.54 -15.05 -15.46
C ASN A 246 6.28 -14.14 -14.26
N VAL A 247 7.28 -13.80 -13.43
CA VAL A 247 7.10 -12.90 -12.28
C VAL A 247 7.08 -11.45 -12.76
N ASP A 248 5.93 -10.80 -12.66
CA ASP A 248 5.76 -9.42 -13.12
C ASP A 248 6.28 -8.42 -12.10
N MET A 249 5.93 -8.59 -10.82
CA MET A 249 6.30 -7.68 -9.73
C MET A 249 6.62 -8.43 -8.45
N TYR A 250 7.59 -7.91 -7.70
CA TYR A 250 7.77 -8.22 -6.28
C TYR A 250 7.35 -7.00 -5.45
N VAL A 251 6.28 -7.13 -4.67
CA VAL A 251 5.71 -6.02 -3.87
C VAL A 251 5.90 -6.31 -2.38
N CYS A 252 6.35 -5.30 -1.64
CA CYS A 252 6.61 -5.43 -0.20
C CYS A 252 6.34 -4.15 0.60
N GLY A 253 6.54 -4.22 1.92
CA GLY A 253 6.35 -3.11 2.86
C GLY A 253 7.60 -2.80 3.69
N HIS A 254 7.45 -2.78 5.02
CA HIS A 254 8.50 -2.73 6.04
C HIS A 254 9.26 -1.40 6.19
N LEU A 255 9.48 -0.67 5.09
CA LEU A 255 10.32 0.53 5.08
C LEU A 255 9.54 1.84 5.22
N HIS A 256 8.21 1.78 5.17
CA HIS A 256 7.34 2.94 5.35
C HIS A 256 7.60 4.07 4.31
N THR A 257 7.94 3.68 3.09
CA THR A 257 8.26 4.58 1.98
C THR A 257 7.74 3.96 0.69
N PHE A 258 7.36 4.78 -0.28
CA PHE A 258 7.15 4.29 -1.64
C PHE A 258 8.50 4.18 -2.33
N GLN A 259 8.77 3.04 -2.98
CA GLN A 259 9.93 2.86 -3.84
C GLN A 259 9.59 1.95 -5.01
N HIS A 260 10.10 2.27 -6.19
CA HIS A 260 10.05 1.43 -7.38
C HIS A 260 11.45 1.34 -7.96
N ILE A 261 11.99 0.13 -8.03
CA ILE A 261 13.36 -0.16 -8.42
C ILE A 261 13.37 -1.19 -9.55
N ARG A 262 14.20 -0.93 -10.55
CA ARG A 262 14.56 -1.88 -11.60
C ARG A 262 16.03 -2.24 -11.51
N LYS A 263 16.35 -3.50 -11.84
CA LYS A 263 17.72 -4.01 -11.85
C LYS A 263 18.06 -4.59 -13.22
N ASP A 264 19.25 -4.26 -13.70
CA ASP A 264 19.78 -4.83 -14.93
C ASP A 264 19.80 -6.37 -14.84
N GLY A 265 19.36 -7.02 -15.91
CA GLY A 265 19.26 -8.49 -15.97
C GLY A 265 18.06 -9.09 -15.22
N SER A 266 17.11 -8.26 -14.78
CA SER A 266 15.85 -8.69 -14.19
C SER A 266 14.70 -7.94 -14.85
N ASP A 267 13.72 -8.68 -15.36
CA ASP A 267 12.49 -8.06 -15.87
C ASP A 267 11.51 -7.68 -14.75
N ILE A 268 11.67 -8.22 -13.53
CA ILE A 268 10.82 -7.94 -12.36
C ILE A 268 10.92 -6.47 -11.93
N ASP A 269 9.76 -5.84 -11.68
CA ASP A 269 9.70 -4.56 -10.94
C ASP A 269 9.68 -4.82 -9.43
N TYR A 270 10.65 -4.23 -8.71
CA TYR A 270 10.77 -4.36 -7.25
C TYR A 270 10.14 -3.14 -6.60
N ILE A 271 9.09 -3.37 -5.81
CA ILE A 271 8.21 -2.32 -5.32
C ILE A 271 8.14 -2.38 -3.79
N VAL A 272 8.42 -1.26 -3.16
CA VAL A 272 8.12 -1.01 -1.75
C VAL A 272 6.87 -0.14 -1.71
N ASN A 273 5.79 -0.69 -1.18
CA ASN A 273 4.56 0.03 -0.89
C ASN A 273 4.72 0.70 0.48
N THR A 274 4.31 1.97 0.58
CA THR A 274 4.51 2.76 1.79
C THR A 274 3.69 2.25 2.96
N SER A 275 3.87 2.87 4.14
CA SER A 275 3.05 2.60 5.30
C SER A 275 1.67 3.23 5.19
N GLY A 276 0.65 2.41 5.46
CA GLY A 276 -0.73 2.87 5.65
C GLY A 276 -0.96 3.62 6.97
N SER A 277 0.09 4.14 7.61
CA SER A 277 -0.01 4.91 8.86
C SER A 277 1.08 5.99 9.02
N LEU A 278 2.32 5.61 9.27
CA LEU A 278 3.44 6.53 9.54
C LEU A 278 4.53 6.29 8.50
N SER A 279 4.75 7.24 7.59
CA SER A 279 5.83 7.17 6.62
C SER A 279 7.18 7.68 7.15
N ARG A 280 8.23 7.57 6.33
CA ARG A 280 9.61 7.95 6.63
C ARG A 280 10.26 8.66 5.45
N GLU A 281 11.42 9.27 5.70
CA GLU A 281 12.27 9.83 4.65
C GLU A 281 12.88 8.72 3.77
N VAL A 282 13.13 9.05 2.51
CA VAL A 282 13.67 8.11 1.50
C VAL A 282 14.66 8.83 0.59
N GLU A 283 15.71 8.12 0.19
CA GLU A 283 16.67 8.57 -0.81
C GLU A 283 16.73 7.57 -1.97
N PRO A 284 17.08 8.00 -3.19
CA PRO A 284 17.25 7.08 -4.30
C PRO A 284 18.54 6.27 -4.16
N ILE A 285 18.49 4.99 -4.55
CA ILE A 285 19.65 4.13 -4.80
C ILE A 285 19.80 3.82 -6.29
N GLU A 286 20.87 3.14 -6.69
CA GLU A 286 21.04 2.64 -8.05
C GLU A 286 19.87 1.73 -8.47
N GLY A 287 19.27 2.07 -9.62
CA GLY A 287 18.09 1.38 -10.17
C GLY A 287 16.75 1.98 -9.72
N THR A 288 16.75 3.03 -8.88
CA THR A 288 15.51 3.70 -8.46
C THR A 288 14.86 4.40 -9.65
N VAL A 289 13.63 4.01 -9.95
CA VAL A 289 12.74 4.69 -10.91
C VAL A 289 11.92 5.76 -10.21
N PHE A 290 11.44 5.45 -9.00
CA PHE A 290 10.65 6.37 -8.18
C PHE A 290 10.86 6.08 -6.68
N CYS A 291 10.83 7.12 -5.85
CA CYS A 291 10.72 6.99 -4.40
C CYS A 291 9.98 8.20 -3.80
N SER A 292 9.21 8.00 -2.73
CA SER A 292 8.48 9.06 -2.05
C SER A 292 8.30 8.79 -0.54
N PRO A 293 8.37 9.83 0.32
CA PRO A 293 8.13 9.72 1.75
C PRO A 293 6.64 9.82 2.15
N GLU A 294 5.72 9.84 1.18
CA GLU A 294 4.28 9.92 1.48
C GLU A 294 3.77 8.64 2.15
N SER A 295 2.83 8.79 3.08
CA SER A 295 2.03 7.68 3.63
C SER A 295 0.86 7.38 2.69
N GLY A 296 0.35 6.14 2.70
CA GLY A 296 -0.64 5.72 1.70
C GLY A 296 -0.74 4.22 1.48
N TRP A 297 -1.21 3.85 0.29
CA TRP A 297 -1.38 2.46 -0.17
C TRP A 297 -1.25 2.40 -1.69
N SER A 298 -1.33 1.20 -2.27
CA SER A 298 -1.38 1.04 -3.72
C SER A 298 -2.72 0.50 -4.20
N LEU A 299 -3.22 1.03 -5.32
CA LEU A 299 -4.28 0.45 -6.13
C LEU A 299 -3.62 -0.34 -7.26
N VAL A 300 -4.01 -1.60 -7.41
CA VAL A 300 -3.63 -2.42 -8.56
C VAL A 300 -4.84 -2.56 -9.47
N THR A 301 -4.66 -2.28 -10.75
CA THR A 301 -5.69 -2.43 -11.78
C THR A 301 -5.16 -3.33 -12.89
N VAL A 302 -5.98 -4.28 -13.31
CA VAL A 302 -5.56 -5.40 -14.15
C VAL A 302 -6.56 -5.62 -15.28
N SER A 303 -6.03 -5.72 -16.50
CA SER A 303 -6.73 -6.22 -17.68
C SER A 303 -5.92 -7.34 -18.34
N ALA A 304 -6.43 -7.95 -19.40
CA ALA A 304 -5.72 -9.00 -20.12
C ALA A 304 -4.35 -8.54 -20.65
N ASP A 305 -4.24 -7.26 -21.02
CA ASP A 305 -3.07 -6.70 -21.71
C ASP A 305 -2.26 -5.72 -20.84
N SER A 306 -2.75 -5.35 -19.65
CA SER A 306 -2.08 -4.39 -18.76
C SER A 306 -2.19 -4.75 -17.28
N LEU A 307 -1.08 -4.62 -16.56
CA LEU A 307 -1.01 -4.62 -15.10
C LEU A 307 -0.43 -3.29 -14.62
N CYS A 308 -1.22 -2.55 -13.84
CA CYS A 308 -0.84 -1.26 -13.28
C CYS A 308 -0.85 -1.30 -11.75
N LEU A 309 0.22 -0.80 -11.12
CA LEU A 309 0.27 -0.51 -9.69
C LEU A 309 0.44 1.00 -9.50
N HIS A 310 -0.60 1.64 -8.94
CA HIS A 310 -0.66 3.06 -8.66
C HIS A 310 -0.31 3.30 -7.19
N MET A 311 0.71 4.11 -6.92
CA MET A 311 1.11 4.51 -5.57
C MET A 311 0.35 5.76 -5.16
N LEU A 312 -0.55 5.63 -4.18
CA LEU A 312 -1.43 6.71 -3.73
C LEU A 312 -1.04 7.22 -2.34
N ASP A 313 -1.08 8.53 -2.14
CA ASP A 313 -0.96 9.10 -0.79
C ASP A 313 -2.25 8.96 0.03
N LYS A 314 -2.20 9.42 1.27
CA LYS A 314 -3.34 9.45 2.21
C LYS A 314 -4.59 10.17 1.69
N ASP A 315 -4.44 11.09 0.74
CA ASP A 315 -5.52 11.87 0.14
C ASP A 315 -6.01 11.22 -1.17
N GLY A 316 -5.46 10.05 -1.53
CA GLY A 316 -5.83 9.27 -2.71
C GLY A 316 -5.28 9.86 -4.01
N LYS A 317 -4.22 10.66 -3.93
CA LYS A 317 -3.53 11.19 -5.11
C LYS A 317 -2.48 10.19 -5.59
N VAL A 318 -2.54 9.84 -6.87
CA VAL A 318 -1.51 9.00 -7.52
C VAL A 318 -0.23 9.81 -7.69
N HIS A 319 0.88 9.31 -7.16
CA HIS A 319 2.21 9.91 -7.33
C HIS A 319 3.04 9.23 -8.40
N HIS A 320 2.84 7.92 -8.58
CA HIS A 320 3.59 7.10 -9.51
C HIS A 320 2.77 5.89 -9.93
N THR A 321 2.92 5.46 -11.19
CA THR A 321 2.31 4.24 -11.71
C THR A 321 3.40 3.35 -12.29
N VAL A 322 3.45 2.10 -11.86
CA VAL A 322 4.22 1.03 -12.50
C VAL A 322 3.30 0.33 -13.49
N THR A 323 3.69 0.24 -14.76
CA THR A 323 2.88 -0.36 -15.82
C THR A 323 3.64 -1.47 -16.51
N ARG A 324 3.00 -2.63 -16.62
CA ARG A 324 3.42 -3.79 -17.41
C ARG A 324 2.39 -4.02 -18.52
N THR A 325 2.84 -4.39 -19.71
CA THR A 325 1.99 -4.67 -20.86
C THR A 325 2.43 -5.96 -21.55
N LYS A 326 1.49 -6.75 -22.04
CA LYS A 326 1.76 -7.99 -22.80
C LYS A 326 1.42 -7.87 -24.28
#